data_AF-A0A926X597-F1
#
_entry.id   AF-A0A926X597-F1
#
_cell.length_a   1.000
_cell.length_b   1.000
_cell.length_c   1.000
_cell.angle_alpha   90.00
_cell.angle_beta   90.00
_cell.angle_gamma   90.00
#
_symmetry.space_group_name_H-M   'P 1'
#
loop_
_entity.id
_entity.type
_entity.pdbx_description
1 polymer ?
#
loop_
_entity_poly.entity_id
_entity_poly.type
_entity_poly.pdbx_seq_one_letter_code
_entity_poly.pdbx_strand_id
1 'polypeptide(L)'
;MTADTLDKNLGQISASGLLSICFLGLLVAKSSLQKRSTLDASQLMRRAEDLINAASNRYRITVQVANRAQRRRFEEFDSLDDPKMKPVIRAIIEMSDELTQPEIIGE
;
A
#
# COMPACT_ATOMS: atom_id res chain seq x y z
N MET A 1 24.37 -2.77 -67.06
CA MET A 1 22.96 -2.78 -66.59
C MET A 1 22.88 -3.81 -65.49
N THR A 2 23.31 -3.47 -64.27
CA THR A 2 22.49 -2.87 -63.18
C THR A 2 21.53 -3.87 -62.55
N ALA A 3 21.92 -4.44 -61.41
CA ALA A 3 21.15 -4.46 -60.17
C ALA A 3 22.00 -5.16 -59.09
N ASP A 4 23.02 -4.44 -58.64
CA ASP A 4 23.59 -4.63 -57.32
C ASP A 4 22.52 -4.27 -56.26
N THR A 5 22.61 -4.95 -55.12
CA THR A 5 22.12 -4.48 -53.80
C THR A 5 20.64 -4.68 -53.52
N LEU A 6 20.33 -5.02 -52.26
CA LEU A 6 19.04 -5.41 -51.66
C LEU A 6 18.79 -6.92 -51.82
N ASP A 7 19.28 -7.80 -50.94
CA ASP A 7 18.71 -7.95 -49.60
C ASP A 7 19.72 -8.60 -48.63
N LYS A 8 20.89 -7.96 -48.49
CA LYS A 8 21.73 -8.15 -47.30
C LYS A 8 21.03 -7.41 -46.16
N ASN A 9 20.70 -8.13 -45.07
CA ASN A 9 20.16 -7.64 -43.79
C ASN A 9 18.68 -7.93 -43.47
N LEU A 10 18.18 -9.15 -43.69
CA LEU A 10 17.35 -9.75 -42.65
C LEU A 10 18.27 -10.47 -41.66
N GLY A 11 18.72 -9.65 -40.71
CA GLY A 11 19.72 -9.96 -39.71
C GLY A 11 19.41 -11.25 -38.95
N GLN A 12 20.48 -11.99 -38.70
CA GLN A 12 20.57 -12.99 -37.66
C GLN A 12 20.12 -12.38 -36.33
N ILE A 13 18.82 -12.46 -36.02
CA ILE A 13 18.36 -12.40 -34.64
C ILE A 13 18.74 -13.75 -34.06
N SER A 14 19.98 -13.83 -33.55
CA SER A 14 20.46 -14.98 -32.79
C SER A 14 19.42 -15.31 -31.72
N ALA A 15 19.13 -16.59 -31.51
CA ALA A 15 18.17 -17.05 -30.50
C ALA A 15 18.48 -16.49 -29.09
N SER A 16 19.71 -16.02 -28.85
CA SER A 16 20.10 -15.27 -27.64
C SER A 16 19.46 -13.89 -27.52
N GLY A 17 19.18 -13.19 -28.64
CA GLY A 17 18.54 -11.87 -28.65
C GLY A 17 17.06 -11.92 -28.28
N LEU A 18 16.35 -12.95 -28.74
CA LEU A 18 14.95 -13.19 -28.33
C LEU A 18 14.86 -13.60 -26.85
N LEU A 19 15.81 -14.40 -26.34
CA LEU A 19 15.89 -14.69 -24.90
C LEU A 19 16.18 -13.42 -24.07
N SER A 20 17.05 -12.52 -24.56
CA SER A 20 17.38 -11.26 -23.90
C SER A 20 16.18 -10.31 -23.80
N ILE A 21 15.38 -10.19 -24.86
CA ILE A 21 14.16 -9.37 -24.86
C ILE A 21 13.09 -9.98 -23.94
N CYS A 22 12.94 -11.32 -23.93
CA CYS A 22 12.04 -11.99 -22.99
C CYS A 22 12.48 -11.83 -21.52
N PHE A 23 13.78 -11.82 -21.25
CA PHE A 23 14.30 -11.58 -19.90
C PHE A 23 14.11 -10.14 -19.45
N LEU A 24 14.26 -9.17 -20.35
CA LEU A 24 14.02 -7.75 -20.06
C LEU A 24 12.52 -7.48 -19.84
N GLY A 25 11.64 -8.12 -20.60
CA GLY A 25 10.19 -8.06 -20.40
C GLY A 25 9.75 -8.62 -19.05
N LEU A 26 10.34 -9.75 -18.61
CA LEU A 26 10.08 -10.34 -17.30
C LEU A 26 10.65 -9.49 -16.14
N LEU A 27 11.77 -8.81 -16.37
CA LEU A 27 12.40 -7.91 -15.39
C LEU A 27 11.61 -6.61 -15.22
N VAL A 28 11.07 -6.05 -16.31
CA VAL A 28 10.22 -4.83 -16.26
C VAL A 28 8.86 -5.13 -15.61
N ALA A 29 8.30 -6.33 -15.79
CA ALA A 29 7.05 -6.75 -15.16
C ALA A 29 7.14 -6.95 -13.62
N LYS A 30 8.34 -6.90 -13.03
CA LYS A 30 8.55 -7.03 -11.58
C LYS A 30 8.68 -5.68 -10.87
N SER A 31 8.06 -4.63 -11.40
CA SER A 31 8.13 -3.27 -10.82
C SER A 31 6.78 -2.60 -10.58
N SER A 32 5.74 -3.41 -10.36
CA SER A 32 4.55 -2.97 -9.64
C SER A 32 4.41 -3.86 -8.40
N LEU A 33 5.41 -3.79 -7.52
CA LEU A 33 5.12 -3.98 -6.10
C LEU A 33 4.25 -2.78 -5.74
N GLN A 34 2.93 -2.91 -5.92
CA GLN A 34 2.00 -2.07 -5.19
C GLN A 34 2.54 -2.08 -3.78
N LYS A 35 2.98 -0.92 -3.28
CA LYS A 35 3.17 -0.71 -1.86
C LYS A 35 1.77 -0.88 -1.26
N ARG A 36 1.31 -2.13 -1.15
CA ARG A 36 0.48 -2.51 -0.04
C ARG A 36 1.32 -2.01 1.11
N SER A 37 0.85 -0.99 1.81
CA SER A 37 1.15 -0.90 3.22
C SER A 37 0.61 -2.21 3.79
N THR A 38 1.40 -3.29 3.68
CA THR A 38 1.30 -4.40 4.59
C THR A 38 1.75 -3.79 5.90
N LEU A 39 0.86 -2.98 6.49
CA LEU A 39 0.90 -2.66 7.88
C LEU A 39 1.06 -4.02 8.53
N ASP A 40 2.23 -4.20 9.11
CA ASP A 40 2.58 -5.46 9.71
C ASP A 40 1.48 -5.76 10.72
N ALA A 41 0.80 -6.88 10.54
CA ALA A 41 -0.31 -7.26 11.40
C ALA A 41 0.14 -7.25 12.88
N SER A 42 1.42 -7.55 13.12
CA SER A 42 2.03 -7.47 14.44
C SER A 42 2.01 -6.04 15.01
N GLN A 43 2.31 -5.02 14.20
CA GLN A 43 2.29 -3.62 14.60
C GLN A 43 0.87 -3.14 14.87
N LEU A 44 -0.09 -3.56 14.04
CA LEU A 44 -1.49 -3.23 14.27
C LEU A 44 -2.01 -3.84 15.58
N MET A 45 -1.67 -5.12 15.84
CA MET A 45 -2.03 -5.80 17.08
C MET A 45 -1.44 -5.10 18.29
N ARG A 46 -0.16 -4.72 18.24
CA ARG A 46 0.51 -3.99 19.30
C ARG A 46 -0.17 -2.65 19.60
N ARG A 47 -0.48 -1.87 18.56
CA ARG A 47 -1.20 -0.59 18.71
C ARG A 47 -2.59 -0.76 19.30
N ALA A 48 -3.32 -1.82 18.91
CA ALA A 48 -4.62 -2.14 19.50
C ALA A 48 -4.49 -2.53 20.99
N GLU A 49 -3.44 -3.27 21.34
CA GLU A 49 -3.13 -3.64 22.72
C GLU A 49 -2.78 -2.41 23.56
N ASP A 50 -1.96 -1.48 23.04
CA ASP A 50 -1.64 -0.22 23.71
C ASP A 50 -2.91 0.60 24.02
N LEU A 51 -3.85 0.67 23.08
CA LEU A 51 -5.16 1.31 23.30
C LEU A 51 -5.98 0.64 24.40
N ILE A 52 -6.01 -0.69 24.42
CA ILE A 52 -6.73 -1.47 25.43
C ILE A 52 -6.10 -1.30 26.81
N ASN A 53 -4.76 -1.25 26.88
CA ASN A 53 -4.00 -1.12 28.12
C ASN A 53 -4.03 0.29 28.68
N ALA A 54 -4.06 1.33 27.84
CA ALA A 54 -4.22 2.72 28.26
C ALA A 54 -5.64 3.03 28.74
N ALA A 55 -6.64 2.26 28.31
CA ALA A 55 -8.03 2.49 28.67
C ALA A 55 -8.40 1.85 30.03
N SER A 56 -8.97 2.64 30.92
CA SER A 56 -9.57 2.14 32.18
C SER A 56 -10.81 1.26 31.96
N ASN A 57 -11.39 1.28 30.75
CA ASN A 57 -12.55 0.49 30.38
C ASN A 57 -12.44 0.01 28.93
N ARG A 58 -12.30 -1.32 28.76
CA ARG A 58 -12.14 -1.99 27.46
C ARG A 58 -13.34 -1.84 26.53
N TYR A 59 -14.55 -1.79 27.09
CA TYR A 59 -15.77 -1.56 26.31
C TYR A 59 -15.78 -0.15 25.74
N ARG A 60 -15.47 0.86 26.55
CA ARG A 60 -15.46 2.28 26.11
C ARG A 60 -14.47 2.52 24.97
N ILE A 61 -13.28 1.93 25.02
CA ILE A 61 -12.30 2.11 23.94
C ILE A 61 -12.75 1.41 22.65
N THR A 62 -13.33 0.22 22.76
CA THR A 62 -13.84 -0.53 21.60
C THR A 62 -14.96 0.25 20.89
N VAL A 63 -15.87 0.85 21.65
CA VAL A 63 -16.95 1.71 21.12
C VAL A 63 -16.38 2.98 20.48
N GLN A 64 -15.36 3.60 21.06
CA GLN A 64 -14.72 4.79 20.47
C GLN A 64 -14.04 4.47 19.13
N VAL A 65 -13.29 3.36 19.05
CA VAL A 65 -12.69 2.87 17.80
C VAL A 65 -13.77 2.61 16.75
N ALA A 66 -14.85 1.91 17.12
CA ALA A 66 -15.95 1.62 16.21
C ALA A 66 -16.64 2.89 15.70
N ASN A 67 -16.96 3.84 16.59
CA ASN A 67 -17.58 5.11 16.23
C ASN A 67 -16.69 5.94 15.30
N ARG A 68 -15.38 6.01 15.57
CA ARG A 68 -14.42 6.74 14.72
C ARG A 68 -14.27 6.08 13.35
N ALA A 69 -14.21 4.75 13.29
CA ALA A 69 -14.19 4.00 12.03
C ALA A 69 -15.49 4.17 11.23
N GLN A 70 -16.64 4.20 11.91
CA GLN A 70 -17.95 4.37 11.27
C GLN A 70 -18.08 5.73 10.59
N ARG A 71 -17.62 6.83 11.21
CA ARG A 71 -17.63 8.17 10.60
C ARG A 71 -16.88 8.19 9.26
N ARG A 72 -15.77 7.46 9.17
CA ARG A 72 -14.94 7.38 7.96
C ARG A 72 -15.53 6.55 6.83
N ARG A 73 -16.41 5.60 7.15
CA ARG A 73 -17.16 4.87 6.10
C ARG A 73 -18.03 5.82 5.26
N PHE A 74 -18.41 6.98 5.80
CA PHE A 74 -19.24 7.97 5.09
C PHE A 74 -18.41 9.02 4.33
N GLU A 75 -17.24 9.41 4.84
CA GLU A 75 -16.32 10.34 4.14
C GLU A 75 -15.54 9.65 3.01
N GLU A 76 -15.38 8.32 3.05
CA GLU A 76 -14.55 7.58 2.09
C GLU A 76 -15.23 7.27 0.75
N PHE A 77 -16.53 7.57 0.57
CA PHE A 77 -17.26 7.28 -0.66
C PHE A 77 -16.88 8.20 -1.85
N ASP A 78 -16.13 9.28 -1.60
CA ASP A 78 -15.91 10.38 -2.56
C ASP A 78 -14.52 10.42 -3.21
N SER A 79 -13.65 9.42 -2.98
CA SER A 79 -12.32 9.39 -3.61
C SER A 79 -12.00 8.01 -4.20
N LEU A 80 -12.03 7.93 -5.53
CA LEU A 80 -11.99 6.70 -6.33
C LEU A 80 -10.58 6.10 -6.54
N ASP A 81 -9.50 6.78 -6.13
CA ASP A 81 -8.17 6.52 -6.71
C ASP A 81 -7.12 5.84 -5.82
N ASP A 82 -7.43 5.41 -4.59
CA ASP A 82 -6.42 4.77 -3.73
C ASP A 82 -6.95 3.46 -3.10
N PRO A 83 -6.16 2.36 -3.03
CA PRO A 83 -6.51 1.15 -2.29
C PRO A 83 -6.59 1.47 -0.78
N LYS A 84 -7.74 2.01 -0.38
CA LYS A 84 -7.97 2.58 0.95
C LYS A 84 -7.84 1.53 2.04
N MET A 85 -6.99 1.84 3.02
CA MET A 85 -6.89 1.12 4.29
C MET A 85 -8.27 0.98 4.93
N LYS A 86 -8.58 -0.18 5.50
CA LYS A 86 -9.87 -0.40 6.19
C LYS A 86 -10.08 0.68 7.27
N PRO A 87 -11.27 1.32 7.36
CA PRO A 87 -11.56 2.38 8.33
C PRO A 87 -11.22 2.04 9.78
N VAL A 88 -11.40 0.78 10.16
CA VAL A 88 -11.07 0.28 11.51
C VAL A 88 -9.57 0.30 11.76
N ILE A 89 -8.77 -0.11 10.78
CA ILE A 89 -7.29 -0.09 10.88
C ILE A 89 -6.82 1.37 11.01
N ARG A 90 -7.43 2.27 10.23
CA ARG A 90 -7.17 3.70 10.31
C ARG A 90 -7.46 4.27 11.69
N ALA A 91 -8.63 3.96 12.24
CA ALA A 91 -9.03 4.42 13.57
C ALA A 91 -8.08 3.93 14.66
N ILE A 92 -7.64 2.67 14.61
CA ILE A 92 -6.69 2.13 15.57
C ILE A 92 -5.35 2.88 15.51
N ILE A 93 -4.82 3.14 14.31
CA ILE A 93 -3.53 3.83 14.16
C ILE A 93 -3.60 5.25 14.71
N GLU A 94 -4.58 6.05 14.26
CA GLU A 94 -4.68 7.45 14.66
C GLU A 94 -5.00 7.60 16.15
N MET A 95 -5.92 6.78 16.69
CA MET A 95 -6.19 6.77 18.14
C MET A 95 -4.95 6.36 18.94
N SER A 96 -4.15 5.42 18.42
CA SER A 96 -2.89 5.03 19.04
C SER A 96 -1.85 6.15 18.97
N ASP A 97 -1.77 6.88 17.86
CA ASP A 97 -0.84 8.01 17.70
C ASP A 97 -1.20 9.16 18.65
N GLU A 98 -2.49 9.47 18.81
CA GLU A 98 -3.00 10.46 19.79
C GLU A 98 -2.59 10.14 21.23
N LEU A 99 -2.46 8.85 21.59
CA LEU A 99 -1.96 8.44 22.91
C LEU A 99 -0.46 8.70 23.08
N THR A 100 0.33 8.57 22.00
CA THR A 100 1.79 8.74 22.03
C THR A 100 2.23 10.20 21.90
N GLN A 101 1.39 11.04 21.30
CA GLN A 101 1.60 12.48 21.15
C GLN A 101 0.30 13.20 21.55
N PRO A 102 0.01 13.30 22.86
CA PRO A 102 -1.04 14.19 23.30
C PRO A 102 -0.63 15.59 22.87
N GLU A 103 -1.42 16.21 22.00
CA GLU A 103 -1.22 17.59 21.56
C GLU A 103 -0.93 18.45 22.79
N ILE A 104 0.23 19.11 22.81
CA ILE A 104 0.62 20.02 23.89
C ILE A 104 -0.32 21.22 23.81
N ILE A 105 -1.48 21.12 24.45
CA ILE A 105 -2.30 22.29 24.75
C ILE A 105 -1.54 23.04 25.83
N GLY A 106 -0.70 23.98 25.40
CA GLY A 106 -0.17 25.02 26.27
C GLY A 106 -1.30 26.02 26.58
N GLU A 107 -1.46 26.26 27.88
CA GLU A 107 -2.25 27.30 28.57
C GLU A 107 -2.85 28.44 27.72
#